data_AF-A0A7Y8FTQ5-F1
#
_entry.id   AF-A0A7Y8FTQ5-F1
#
_cell.length_a   1.000
_cell.length_b   1.000
_cell.length_c   1.000
_cell.angle_alpha   90.00
_cell.angle_beta   90.00
_cell.angle_gamma   90.00
#
_symmetry.space_group_name_H-M   'P 1'
#
loop_
_entity.id
_entity.type
_entity.pdbx_description
1 polymer ?
#
loop_
_entity_poly.entity_id
_entity_poly.type
_entity_poly.pdbx_seq_one_letter_code
_entity_poly.pdbx_strand_id
1 'polypeptide(L)'
;MDNAFEFTIKSVCFDEHYRPSENTRTTTNFANLARGERRQENLRNTLTMINNRFNALAHWDNAGGDRYALELEIVSAQMQIGVEGNGQAIPLIEVLKTTIVDRKTNERLEGIVGNNFSSYVRDYDFSVVLLGHNRGQAEFSTPDNFGDLHGKLFKCFVNSAAYRQHFKKSPVICLSVSNTKTYQRTENQHPVLGVEYQQDEYSLTDEYFKKMGLKVRYFMPPNSVAPLAFYFFGDVLSDYTTLELISTISTMDTFQKIYRPEIYNANSVAGKRYQPSLKHQDYSLTRIVYDREERGRLAIEQGRFVEENFIKPYHAVLEQWSAQYAA
;
A
#
# COMPACT_ATOMS: atom_id res chain seq x y z
N MET A 1 20.93 -5.26 -20.79
CA MET A 1 20.98 -5.59 -19.35
C MET A 1 19.58 -5.71 -18.73
N ASP A 2 18.51 -5.38 -19.46
CA ASP A 2 17.10 -5.47 -19.04
C ASP A 2 16.50 -6.89 -18.95
N ASN A 3 17.28 -7.96 -19.13
CA ASN A 3 16.75 -9.32 -19.33
C ASN A 3 17.00 -10.28 -18.15
N ALA A 4 17.46 -9.79 -16.99
CA ALA A 4 17.66 -10.65 -15.82
C ALA A 4 16.33 -11.09 -15.19
N PHE A 5 15.33 -10.21 -15.24
CA PHE A 5 14.01 -10.43 -14.67
C PHE A 5 12.92 -10.22 -15.69
N GLU A 6 12.01 -11.18 -15.77
CA GLU A 6 10.75 -11.06 -16.50
C GLU A 6 9.60 -10.93 -15.49
N PHE A 7 8.70 -9.99 -15.73
CA PHE A 7 7.56 -9.74 -14.86
C PHE A 7 6.27 -10.17 -15.54
N THR A 8 5.38 -10.79 -14.77
CA THR A 8 4.01 -11.09 -15.19
C THR A 8 3.05 -10.49 -14.17
N ILE A 9 1.97 -9.87 -14.66
CA ILE A 9 0.92 -9.30 -13.82
C ILE A 9 -0.35 -10.12 -13.99
N LYS A 10 -0.97 -10.48 -12.87
CA LYS A 10 -2.29 -11.11 -12.82
C LYS A 10 -3.22 -10.24 -11.98
N SER A 11 -4.49 -10.27 -12.33
CA SER A 11 -5.52 -9.50 -11.62
C SER A 11 -6.68 -10.39 -11.21
N VAL A 12 -7.22 -10.16 -10.02
CA VAL A 12 -8.41 -10.82 -9.49
C VAL A 12 -9.33 -9.76 -8.91
N CYS A 13 -10.63 -9.88 -9.18
CA CYS A 13 -11.63 -8.98 -8.60
C CYS A 13 -11.64 -9.06 -7.06
N PHE A 14 -11.62 -7.90 -6.40
CA PHE A 14 -11.81 -7.77 -4.97
C PHE A 14 -13.24 -7.28 -4.70
N ASP A 15 -14.18 -8.21 -4.75
CA ASP A 15 -15.60 -7.99 -4.46
C ASP A 15 -16.04 -8.76 -3.20
N GLU A 16 -17.34 -8.78 -2.91
CA GLU A 16 -17.91 -9.52 -1.78
C GLU A 16 -17.76 -11.05 -1.89
N HIS A 17 -17.48 -11.57 -3.08
CA HIS A 17 -17.30 -12.99 -3.36
C HIS A 17 -15.83 -13.40 -3.36
N TYR A 18 -14.89 -12.44 -3.31
CA TYR A 18 -13.47 -12.71 -3.23
C TYR A 18 -13.13 -13.69 -2.11
N ARG A 19 -12.37 -14.72 -2.47
CA ARG A 19 -11.81 -15.72 -1.56
C ARG A 19 -10.32 -15.86 -1.86
N PRO A 20 -9.45 -15.73 -0.85
CA PRO A 20 -8.05 -16.09 -1.02
C PRO A 20 -7.95 -17.55 -1.49
N SER A 21 -7.08 -17.84 -2.47
CA SER A 21 -6.91 -19.23 -2.94
C SER A 21 -6.21 -20.08 -1.87
N GLU A 22 -6.52 -21.37 -1.81
CA GLU A 22 -5.92 -22.29 -0.82
C GLU A 22 -4.40 -22.44 -1.00
N ASN A 23 -3.91 -22.30 -2.25
CA ASN A 23 -2.49 -22.37 -2.60
C ASN A 23 -1.75 -21.04 -2.47
N THR A 24 -2.49 -19.92 -2.41
CA THR A 24 -1.93 -18.65 -1.92
C THR A 24 -1.80 -18.75 -0.41
N ARG A 25 -0.70 -19.35 0.06
CA ARG A 25 -0.16 -19.20 1.43
C ARG A 25 0.09 -17.73 1.81
N THR A 26 -0.42 -16.76 1.06
CA THR A 26 0.07 -15.40 0.89
C THR A 26 -0.93 -14.35 1.39
N THR A 27 -0.91 -14.15 2.71
CA THR A 27 -0.43 -12.94 3.41
C THR A 27 -0.56 -11.54 2.78
N THR A 28 -1.58 -11.23 2.01
CA THR A 28 -1.89 -9.83 1.69
C THR A 28 -2.71 -9.16 2.78
N ASN A 29 -2.58 -7.84 2.94
CA ASN A 29 -3.35 -7.05 3.92
C ASN A 29 -4.88 -7.21 3.76
N PHE A 30 -5.35 -7.55 2.56
CA PHE A 30 -6.76 -7.81 2.26
C PHE A 30 -7.17 -9.28 2.46
N ALA A 31 -6.25 -10.25 2.43
CA ALA A 31 -6.59 -11.66 2.64
C ALA A 31 -7.19 -11.93 4.02
N ASN A 32 -6.73 -11.23 5.07
CA ASN A 32 -7.26 -11.36 6.43
C ASN A 32 -8.73 -10.90 6.53
N LEU A 33 -9.10 -9.82 5.83
CA LEU A 33 -10.50 -9.36 5.75
C LEU A 33 -11.39 -10.36 4.99
N ALA A 34 -10.78 -11.13 4.10
CA ALA A 34 -11.43 -12.09 3.23
C ALA A 34 -11.41 -13.54 3.77
N ARG A 35 -11.26 -13.74 5.09
CA ARG A 35 -11.26 -15.06 5.76
C ARG A 35 -12.34 -15.16 6.83
N GLY A 36 -12.60 -16.40 7.27
CA GLY A 36 -13.53 -16.73 8.35
C GLY A 36 -15.01 -16.60 7.97
N GLU A 37 -15.88 -16.88 8.95
CA GLU A 37 -17.34 -16.91 8.76
C GLU A 37 -17.92 -15.54 8.36
N ARG A 38 -17.33 -14.44 8.85
CA ARG A 38 -17.75 -13.07 8.55
C ARG A 38 -17.12 -12.49 7.28
N ARG A 39 -16.41 -13.28 6.48
CA ARG A 39 -15.74 -12.87 5.23
C ARG A 39 -16.62 -11.96 4.35
N GLN A 40 -17.78 -12.46 3.94
CA GLN A 40 -18.63 -11.74 2.98
C GLN A 40 -19.13 -10.42 3.55
N GLU A 41 -19.50 -10.42 4.83
CA GLU A 41 -19.95 -9.23 5.55
C GLU A 41 -18.82 -8.18 5.66
N ASN A 42 -17.61 -8.61 6.02
CA ASN A 42 -16.42 -7.77 6.08
C ASN A 42 -16.14 -7.10 4.73
N LEU A 43 -16.17 -7.88 3.64
CA LEU A 43 -15.93 -7.36 2.29
C LEU A 43 -17.03 -6.38 1.86
N ARG A 44 -18.31 -6.72 2.05
CA ARG A 44 -19.44 -5.81 1.76
C ARG A 44 -19.34 -4.50 2.52
N ASN A 45 -19.08 -4.57 3.82
CA ASN A 45 -18.96 -3.38 4.68
C ASN A 45 -17.77 -2.53 4.26
N THR A 46 -16.63 -3.16 3.92
CA THR A 46 -15.44 -2.44 3.42
C THR A 46 -15.75 -1.71 2.11
N LEU A 47 -16.31 -2.40 1.12
CA LEU A 47 -16.67 -1.81 -0.18
C LEU A 47 -17.72 -0.69 -0.03
N THR A 48 -18.68 -0.87 0.86
CA THR A 48 -19.69 0.16 1.18
C THR A 48 -19.04 1.40 1.80
N MET A 49 -18.13 1.22 2.75
CA MET A 49 -17.38 2.34 3.35
C MET A 49 -16.54 3.08 2.30
N ILE A 50 -15.88 2.36 1.40
CA ILE A 50 -15.11 2.94 0.29
C ILE A 50 -16.02 3.78 -0.61
N ASN A 51 -17.16 3.23 -1.06
CA ASN A 51 -18.11 3.93 -1.92
C ASN A 51 -18.68 5.18 -1.24
N ASN A 52 -19.07 5.08 0.03
CA ASN A 52 -19.57 6.22 0.79
C ASN A 52 -18.50 7.31 0.92
N ARG A 53 -17.25 6.91 1.20
CA ARG A 53 -16.13 7.86 1.32
C ARG A 53 -15.82 8.53 -0.02
N PHE A 54 -15.87 7.79 -1.12
CA PHE A 54 -15.68 8.34 -2.47
C PHE A 54 -16.74 9.39 -2.78
N ASN A 55 -18.02 9.06 -2.61
CA ASN A 55 -19.13 9.97 -2.91
C ASN A 55 -19.14 11.21 -1.99
N ALA A 56 -18.74 11.07 -0.73
CA ALA A 56 -18.60 12.21 0.19
C ALA A 56 -17.51 13.20 -0.25
N LEU A 57 -16.45 12.73 -0.91
CA LEU A 57 -15.40 13.59 -1.47
C LEU A 57 -15.80 14.13 -2.84
N ALA A 58 -16.38 13.27 -3.70
CA ALA A 58 -16.92 13.60 -5.02
C ALA A 58 -18.38 14.07 -4.93
N HIS A 59 -18.60 15.14 -4.16
CA HIS A 59 -19.93 15.65 -3.79
C HIS A 59 -20.59 16.50 -4.89
N TRP A 60 -19.82 16.99 -5.87
CA TRP A 60 -20.36 17.77 -6.98
C TRP A 60 -21.24 16.91 -7.89
N ASP A 61 -22.38 17.46 -8.30
CA ASP A 61 -23.37 16.77 -9.14
C ASP A 61 -23.75 15.37 -8.61
N ASN A 62 -23.75 15.23 -7.28
CA ASN A 62 -23.93 13.97 -6.56
C ASN A 62 -24.81 14.16 -5.32
N ALA A 63 -26.00 14.75 -5.50
CA ALA A 63 -26.89 15.11 -4.40
C ALA A 63 -27.33 13.91 -3.54
N GLY A 64 -27.44 12.72 -4.13
CA GLY A 64 -27.77 11.47 -3.43
C GLY A 64 -26.59 10.79 -2.73
N GLY A 65 -25.34 11.21 -3.02
CA GLY A 65 -24.15 10.56 -2.49
C GLY A 65 -23.94 9.12 -2.99
N ASP A 66 -24.52 8.76 -4.13
CA ASP A 66 -24.58 7.40 -4.66
C ASP A 66 -24.23 7.29 -6.15
N ARG A 67 -23.77 8.39 -6.77
CA ARG A 67 -23.38 8.46 -8.19
C ARG A 67 -22.24 7.50 -8.54
N TYR A 68 -21.23 7.41 -7.69
CA TYR A 68 -20.01 6.67 -8.01
C TYR A 68 -19.94 5.35 -7.25
N ALA A 69 -19.36 4.35 -7.89
CA ALA A 69 -18.90 3.14 -7.22
C ALA A 69 -17.43 2.88 -7.58
N LEU A 70 -16.67 2.32 -6.65
CA LEU A 70 -15.35 1.79 -6.92
C LEU A 70 -15.40 0.28 -7.08
N GLU A 71 -14.82 -0.19 -8.18
CA GLU A 71 -14.43 -1.58 -8.35
C GLU A 71 -12.93 -1.70 -8.02
N LEU A 72 -12.57 -2.78 -7.32
CA LEU A 72 -11.21 -3.01 -6.88
C LEU A 72 -10.71 -4.32 -7.48
N GLU A 73 -9.45 -4.31 -7.91
CA GLU A 73 -8.75 -5.50 -8.38
C GLU A 73 -7.48 -5.68 -7.55
N ILE A 74 -7.26 -6.90 -7.07
CA ILE A 74 -5.96 -7.33 -6.56
C ILE A 74 -5.08 -7.56 -7.78
N VAL A 75 -4.02 -6.77 -7.87
CA VAL A 75 -2.96 -6.91 -8.85
C VAL A 75 -1.80 -7.63 -8.18
N SER A 76 -1.43 -8.80 -8.70
CA SER A 76 -0.28 -9.57 -8.24
C SER A 76 0.80 -9.56 -9.32
N ALA A 77 1.96 -8.98 -8.99
CA ALA A 77 3.15 -9.00 -9.82
C ALA A 77 4.04 -10.17 -9.41
N GLN A 78 4.36 -11.02 -10.38
CA GLN A 78 5.28 -12.14 -10.24
C GLN A 78 6.55 -11.86 -11.05
N MET A 79 7.67 -12.38 -10.58
CA MET A 79 8.98 -12.24 -11.19
C MET A 79 9.57 -13.61 -11.49
N GLN A 80 10.20 -13.75 -12.64
CA GLN A 80 11.02 -14.88 -13.03
C GLN A 80 12.47 -14.43 -13.22
N ILE A 81 13.42 -15.31 -12.90
CA ILE A 81 14.86 -15.02 -12.94
C ILE A 81 15.49 -15.89 -14.03
N GLY A 82 16.09 -15.26 -15.04
CA GLY A 82 16.72 -15.95 -16.19
C GLY A 82 15.76 -16.30 -17.34
N VAL A 83 16.32 -16.55 -18.52
CA VAL A 83 15.58 -16.77 -19.80
C VAL A 83 15.20 -18.25 -20.01
N GLU A 84 15.83 -19.19 -19.30
CA GLU A 84 15.56 -20.64 -19.41
C GLU A 84 14.57 -21.14 -18.34
N GLY A 85 13.33 -20.62 -18.39
CA GLY A 85 12.04 -21.30 -18.22
C GLY A 85 11.73 -22.34 -17.13
N ASN A 86 12.62 -22.72 -16.22
CA ASN A 86 12.39 -23.82 -15.25
C ASN A 86 12.27 -23.35 -13.78
N GLY A 87 12.42 -22.05 -13.51
CA GLY A 87 12.22 -21.48 -12.17
C GLY A 87 10.75 -21.21 -11.87
N GLN A 88 10.31 -21.53 -10.65
CA GLN A 88 8.97 -21.17 -10.17
C GLN A 88 8.84 -19.64 -10.08
N ALA A 89 7.74 -19.08 -10.59
CA ALA A 89 7.49 -17.64 -10.52
C ALA A 89 7.41 -17.17 -9.06
N ILE A 90 8.20 -16.15 -8.72
CA ILE A 90 8.32 -15.61 -7.37
C ILE A 90 7.32 -14.44 -7.23
N PRO A 91 6.41 -14.48 -6.26
CA PRO A 91 5.54 -13.33 -6.00
C PRO A 91 6.38 -12.16 -5.44
N LEU A 92 6.17 -10.97 -6.00
CA LEU A 92 6.97 -9.78 -5.66
C LEU A 92 6.13 -8.72 -4.94
N ILE A 93 5.05 -8.25 -5.58
CA ILE A 93 4.20 -7.17 -5.10
C ILE A 93 2.74 -7.54 -5.28
N GLU A 94 1.92 -7.18 -4.30
CA GLU A 94 0.47 -7.22 -4.41
C GLU A 94 -0.13 -5.88 -3.98
N VAL A 95 -0.98 -5.30 -4.84
CA VAL A 95 -1.59 -3.98 -4.65
C VAL A 95 -3.04 -4.01 -5.11
N LEU A 96 -3.83 -3.05 -4.65
CA LEU A 96 -5.17 -2.79 -5.17
C LEU A 96 -5.11 -1.71 -6.26
N LYS A 97 -5.74 -2.01 -7.40
CA LYS A 97 -6.11 -1.05 -8.44
C LYS A 97 -7.59 -0.70 -8.29
N THR A 98 -7.93 0.57 -8.46
CA THR A 98 -9.32 1.04 -8.49
C THR A 98 -9.77 1.32 -9.92
N THR A 99 -11.04 1.04 -10.20
CA THR A 99 -11.78 1.53 -11.38
C THR A 99 -13.00 2.27 -10.86
N ILE A 100 -13.22 3.48 -11.37
CA ILE A 100 -14.29 4.37 -10.95
C ILE A 100 -15.45 4.19 -11.92
N VAL A 101 -16.60 3.75 -11.41
CA VAL A 101 -17.84 3.61 -12.18
C VAL A 101 -18.72 4.82 -11.90
N ASP A 102 -18.92 5.67 -12.91
CA ASP A 102 -19.91 6.74 -12.86
C ASP A 102 -21.26 6.19 -13.30
N ARG A 103 -22.18 5.98 -12.35
CA ARG A 103 -23.50 5.41 -12.64
C ARG A 103 -24.41 6.37 -13.38
N LYS A 104 -24.12 7.67 -13.36
CA LYS A 104 -24.92 8.69 -14.05
C LYS A 104 -24.61 8.71 -15.54
N THR A 105 -23.34 8.61 -15.92
CA THR A 105 -22.90 8.61 -17.32
C THR A 105 -22.68 7.20 -17.88
N ASN A 106 -22.68 6.18 -17.02
CA ASN A 106 -22.33 4.79 -17.34
C ASN A 106 -20.89 4.64 -17.89
N GLU A 107 -19.99 5.52 -17.44
CA GLU A 107 -18.58 5.51 -17.81
C GLU A 107 -17.74 4.79 -16.76
N ARG A 108 -16.62 4.21 -17.23
CA ARG A 108 -15.61 3.58 -16.39
C ARG A 108 -14.31 4.35 -16.55
N LEU A 109 -13.87 4.98 -15.48
CA LEU A 109 -12.67 5.80 -15.44
C LEU A 109 -11.57 5.04 -14.68
N GLU A 110 -10.33 5.18 -15.14
CA GLU A 110 -9.18 4.59 -14.45
C GLU A 110 -8.98 5.27 -13.09
N GLY A 111 -8.74 4.47 -12.06
CA GLY A 111 -8.20 4.92 -10.79
C GLY A 111 -6.70 4.68 -10.70
N ILE A 112 -6.13 4.88 -9.51
CA ILE A 112 -4.69 4.74 -9.28
C ILE A 112 -4.36 3.34 -8.76
N VAL A 113 -3.29 2.72 -9.27
CA VAL A 113 -2.72 1.48 -8.73
C VAL A 113 -1.73 1.77 -7.59
N GLY A 114 -1.62 0.87 -6.62
CA GLY A 114 -0.67 1.00 -5.50
C GLY A 114 -1.32 1.09 -4.13
N ASN A 115 -2.66 1.07 -4.08
CA ASN A 115 -3.40 1.04 -2.83
C ASN A 115 -3.10 -0.26 -2.07
N ASN A 116 -3.07 -0.17 -0.76
CA ASN A 116 -2.86 -1.31 0.15
C ASN A 116 -1.61 -2.15 -0.19
N PHE A 117 -0.51 -1.45 -0.47
CA PHE A 117 0.76 -2.03 -0.92
C PHE A 117 1.28 -3.14 0.00
N SER A 118 1.46 -4.32 -0.58
CA SER A 118 2.14 -5.47 0.00
C SER A 118 3.34 -5.84 -0.86
N SER A 119 4.45 -6.15 -0.23
CA SER A 119 5.66 -6.62 -0.92
C SER A 119 6.32 -7.74 -0.12
N TYR A 120 6.69 -8.79 -0.84
CA TYR A 120 7.31 -9.99 -0.30
C TYR A 120 8.72 -9.70 0.21
N VAL A 121 9.49 -8.95 -0.58
CA VAL A 121 10.85 -8.54 -0.19
C VAL A 121 10.81 -7.52 0.95
N ARG A 122 9.79 -6.65 0.98
CA ARG A 122 9.58 -5.75 2.13
C ARG A 122 9.29 -6.52 3.41
N ASP A 123 8.40 -7.50 3.35
CA ASP A 123 8.06 -8.29 4.54
C ASP A 123 9.26 -9.13 5.00
N TYR A 124 10.12 -9.60 4.09
CA TYR A 124 11.43 -10.18 4.42
C TYR A 124 12.36 -9.17 5.11
N ASP A 125 12.57 -8.00 4.53
CA ASP A 125 13.46 -6.97 5.08
C ASP A 125 13.01 -6.59 6.51
N PHE A 126 11.74 -6.24 6.70
CA PHE A 126 11.26 -5.80 8.01
C PHE A 126 11.07 -6.94 9.01
N SER A 127 10.55 -8.10 8.60
CA SER A 127 10.15 -9.17 9.54
C SER A 127 11.22 -10.23 9.77
N VAL A 128 12.27 -10.27 8.95
CA VAL A 128 13.37 -11.23 9.09
C VAL A 128 14.68 -10.48 9.30
N VAL A 129 15.08 -9.63 8.36
CA VAL A 129 16.41 -8.98 8.38
C VAL A 129 16.51 -7.98 9.53
N LEU A 130 15.59 -7.02 9.61
CA LEU A 130 15.64 -5.95 10.62
C LEU A 130 15.43 -6.50 12.04
N LEU A 131 14.46 -7.41 12.21
CA LEU A 131 14.23 -8.09 13.49
C LEU A 131 15.41 -8.98 13.90
N GLY A 132 16.04 -9.67 12.95
CA GLY A 132 17.23 -10.48 13.18
C GLY A 132 18.44 -9.64 13.58
N HIS A 133 18.69 -8.54 12.86
CA HIS A 133 19.78 -7.60 13.12
C HIS A 133 19.72 -7.05 14.55
N ASN A 134 18.54 -6.58 14.97
CA ASN A 134 18.37 -5.95 16.28
C ASN A 134 18.22 -6.96 17.44
N ARG A 135 18.20 -8.27 17.17
CA ARG A 135 18.02 -9.27 18.22
C ARG A 135 19.22 -9.27 19.17
N GLY A 136 18.99 -8.94 20.44
CA GLY A 136 20.02 -8.91 21.47
C GLY A 136 20.89 -7.64 21.44
N GLN A 137 20.58 -6.67 20.59
CA GLN A 137 21.24 -5.36 20.61
C GLN A 137 20.57 -4.43 21.64
N ALA A 138 21.37 -3.57 22.28
CA ALA A 138 20.87 -2.58 23.24
C ALA A 138 20.22 -1.38 22.56
N GLU A 139 20.71 -1.01 21.38
CA GLU A 139 20.24 0.13 20.60
C GLU A 139 19.72 -0.33 19.24
N PHE A 140 18.69 0.36 18.75
CA PHE A 140 18.12 0.08 17.44
C PHE A 140 19.04 0.59 16.33
N SER A 141 19.33 -0.25 15.35
CA SER A 141 20.05 0.12 14.14
C SER A 141 19.54 -0.63 12.91
N THR A 142 19.98 -0.21 11.73
CA THR A 142 19.62 -0.82 10.45
C THR A 142 20.87 -1.39 9.77
N PRO A 143 20.76 -2.53 9.04
CA PRO A 143 21.83 -2.97 8.15
C PRO A 143 22.16 -1.91 7.08
N ASP A 144 23.43 -1.83 6.66
CA ASP A 144 23.89 -0.80 5.71
C ASP A 144 23.11 -0.81 4.38
N ASN A 145 22.79 -1.99 3.87
CA ASN A 145 22.08 -2.19 2.59
C ASN A 145 20.56 -2.36 2.75
N PHE A 146 19.99 -2.01 3.90
CA PHE A 146 18.58 -2.27 4.23
C PHE A 146 17.61 -1.66 3.19
N GLY A 147 16.88 -2.50 2.47
CA GLY A 147 15.93 -2.07 1.43
C GLY A 147 16.53 -1.78 0.05
N ASP A 148 17.84 -1.92 -0.15
CA ASP A 148 18.48 -1.63 -1.44
C ASP A 148 17.98 -2.58 -2.54
N LEU A 149 17.95 -3.88 -2.25
CA LEU A 149 17.49 -4.89 -3.20
C LEU A 149 16.02 -4.63 -3.59
N HIS A 150 15.15 -4.43 -2.61
CA HIS A 150 13.74 -4.16 -2.88
C HIS A 150 13.55 -2.87 -3.67
N GLY A 151 14.29 -1.81 -3.32
CA GLY A 151 14.27 -0.55 -4.05
C GLY A 151 14.59 -0.72 -5.53
N LYS A 152 15.64 -1.49 -5.85
CA LYS A 152 16.04 -1.78 -7.22
C LYS A 152 15.01 -2.65 -7.95
N LEU A 153 14.50 -3.71 -7.30
CA LEU A 153 13.47 -4.58 -7.87
C LEU A 153 12.17 -3.82 -8.16
N PHE A 154 11.76 -2.92 -7.26
CA PHE A 154 10.59 -2.09 -7.46
C PHE A 154 10.77 -1.15 -8.67
N LYS A 155 11.92 -0.48 -8.77
CA LYS A 155 12.25 0.37 -9.94
C LYS A 155 12.26 -0.43 -11.24
N CYS A 156 12.86 -1.61 -11.22
CA CYS A 156 12.90 -2.52 -12.36
C CYS A 156 11.46 -2.93 -12.78
N PHE A 157 10.61 -3.26 -11.81
CA PHE A 157 9.20 -3.59 -12.04
C PHE A 157 8.41 -2.43 -12.67
N VAL A 158 8.42 -1.23 -12.07
CA VAL A 158 7.63 -0.09 -12.59
C VAL A 158 8.13 0.39 -13.96
N ASN A 159 9.39 0.13 -14.30
CA ASN A 159 9.97 0.43 -15.61
C ASN A 159 9.88 -0.75 -16.60
N SER A 160 9.23 -1.85 -16.24
CA SER A 160 9.13 -3.03 -17.10
C SER A 160 8.09 -2.87 -18.21
N ALA A 161 8.21 -3.69 -19.26
CA ALA A 161 7.19 -3.77 -20.31
C ALA A 161 5.84 -4.25 -19.76
N ALA A 162 5.84 -5.22 -18.84
CA ALA A 162 4.64 -5.71 -18.18
C ALA A 162 3.90 -4.57 -17.45
N TYR A 163 4.62 -3.73 -16.69
CA TYR A 163 3.98 -2.60 -16.02
C TYR A 163 3.32 -1.64 -17.02
N ARG A 164 4.03 -1.24 -18.09
CA ARG A 164 3.50 -0.34 -19.12
C ARG A 164 2.32 -0.91 -19.91
N GLN A 165 2.25 -2.23 -20.06
CA GLN A 165 1.11 -2.90 -20.70
C GLN A 165 -0.16 -2.83 -19.85
N HIS A 166 -0.03 -2.84 -18.52
CA HIS A 166 -1.16 -2.88 -17.60
C HIS A 166 -1.54 -1.50 -17.03
N PHE A 167 -0.59 -0.57 -16.93
CA PHE A 167 -0.79 0.73 -16.26
C PHE A 167 -0.25 1.87 -17.10
N LYS A 168 -1.05 2.94 -17.19
CA LYS A 168 -0.71 4.17 -17.91
C LYS A 168 0.00 5.20 -17.05
N LYS A 169 -0.13 5.10 -15.72
CA LYS A 169 0.43 6.04 -14.74
C LYS A 169 1.19 5.29 -13.67
N SER A 170 2.16 5.99 -13.08
CA SER A 170 2.95 5.53 -11.93
C SER A 170 2.05 5.21 -10.72
N PRO A 171 2.48 4.30 -9.83
CA PRO A 171 1.69 3.97 -8.66
C PRO A 171 1.74 5.09 -7.62
N VAL A 172 0.68 5.21 -6.82
CA VAL A 172 0.68 5.98 -5.57
C VAL A 172 0.43 5.02 -4.42
N ILE A 173 1.37 4.99 -3.48
CA ILE A 173 1.26 4.19 -2.26
C ILE A 173 0.83 5.12 -1.14
N CYS A 174 -0.30 4.83 -0.51
CA CYS A 174 -0.82 5.65 0.59
C CYS A 174 -0.88 4.83 1.88
N LEU A 175 -0.23 5.31 2.94
CA LEU A 175 -0.05 4.59 4.21
C LEU A 175 -0.47 5.43 5.41
N SER A 176 -0.56 4.76 6.55
CA SER A 176 -0.59 5.43 7.85
C SER A 176 0.67 6.28 8.05
N VAL A 177 0.52 7.43 8.68
CA VAL A 177 1.65 8.15 9.27
C VAL A 177 2.29 7.36 10.41
N SER A 178 3.60 7.54 10.62
CA SER A 178 4.34 6.93 11.73
C SER A 178 3.92 7.54 13.07
N ASN A 179 3.70 6.71 14.09
CA ASN A 179 3.41 7.13 15.46
C ASN A 179 4.64 7.61 16.26
N THR A 180 5.85 7.46 15.70
CA THR A 180 7.10 7.92 16.33
C THR A 180 7.53 9.31 15.88
N LYS A 181 6.76 9.94 14.98
CA LYS A 181 7.08 11.22 14.35
C LYS A 181 6.04 12.27 14.69
N THR A 182 6.45 13.53 14.72
CA THR A 182 5.54 14.68 14.84
C THR A 182 5.30 15.32 13.48
N TYR A 183 4.04 15.62 13.19
CA TYR A 183 3.58 16.26 11.97
C TYR A 183 3.08 17.67 12.27
N GLN A 184 3.56 18.65 11.52
CA GLN A 184 3.16 20.06 11.65
C GLN A 184 2.26 20.43 10.49
N ARG A 185 1.06 20.89 10.80
CA ARG A 185 0.10 21.40 9.82
C ARG A 185 0.68 22.65 9.15
N THR A 186 0.65 22.67 7.83
CA THR A 186 1.04 23.83 7.01
C THR A 186 -0.17 24.68 6.64
N GLU A 187 0.06 25.78 5.94
CA GLU A 187 -1.01 26.59 5.34
C GLU A 187 -1.48 26.06 3.99
N ASN A 188 -0.74 25.11 3.38
CA ASN A 188 -1.10 24.56 2.09
C ASN A 188 -2.34 23.65 2.21
N GLN A 189 -3.32 23.91 1.33
CA GLN A 189 -4.57 23.16 1.29
C GLN A 189 -4.91 22.82 -0.16
N HIS A 190 -4.89 21.52 -0.46
CA HIS A 190 -5.31 20.99 -1.74
C HIS A 190 -6.82 20.65 -1.70
N PRO A 191 -7.59 20.90 -2.78
CA PRO A 191 -9.05 20.70 -2.76
C PRO A 191 -9.48 19.26 -2.48
N VAL A 192 -8.67 18.28 -2.88
CA VAL A 192 -8.96 16.84 -2.72
C VAL A 192 -8.16 16.20 -1.57
N LEU A 193 -6.83 16.25 -1.66
CA LEU A 193 -5.91 15.74 -0.63
C LEU A 193 -6.08 16.43 0.73
N GLY A 194 -6.64 17.65 0.77
CA GLY A 194 -6.90 18.40 1.99
C GLY A 194 -5.67 19.16 2.50
N VAL A 195 -5.57 19.29 3.82
CA VAL A 195 -4.53 20.13 4.44
C VAL A 195 -3.21 19.37 4.49
N GLU A 196 -2.13 20.01 4.08
CA GLU A 196 -0.79 19.43 4.13
C GLU A 196 -0.16 19.50 5.52
N TYR A 197 0.54 18.44 5.87
CA TYR A 197 1.39 18.34 7.05
C TYR A 197 2.84 18.08 6.62
N GLN A 198 3.78 18.60 7.41
CA GLN A 198 5.22 18.43 7.22
C GLN A 198 5.84 17.65 8.38
N GLN A 199 6.88 16.87 8.08
CA GLN A 199 7.60 16.00 9.00
C GLN A 199 9.08 16.03 8.60
N ASP A 200 9.94 16.68 9.39
CA ASP A 200 11.35 16.94 8.99
C ASP A 200 12.37 16.00 9.67
N GLU A 201 11.92 15.17 10.60
CA GLU A 201 12.77 14.18 11.28
C GLU A 201 13.09 12.99 10.36
N TYR A 202 14.20 12.29 10.64
CA TYR A 202 14.48 11.02 9.98
C TYR A 202 13.38 9.97 10.27
N SER A 203 13.02 9.21 9.24
CA SER A 203 12.05 8.11 9.30
C SER A 203 12.53 6.96 8.43
N LEU A 204 12.71 5.80 9.05
CA LEU A 204 13.16 4.57 8.37
C LEU A 204 12.24 4.18 7.22
N THR A 205 10.92 4.31 7.42
CA THR A 205 9.94 3.99 6.37
C THR A 205 10.09 4.92 5.17
N ASP A 206 10.26 6.23 5.42
CA ASP A 206 10.42 7.21 4.34
C ASP A 206 11.73 7.00 3.58
N GLU A 207 12.83 6.68 4.26
CA GLU A 207 14.09 6.30 3.61
C GLU A 207 13.93 5.01 2.78
N TYR A 208 13.24 4.01 3.32
CA TYR A 208 13.01 2.75 2.62
C TYR A 208 12.22 2.94 1.32
N PHE A 209 11.16 3.75 1.33
CA PHE A 209 10.42 4.09 0.10
C PHE A 209 11.21 5.05 -0.81
N LYS A 210 12.09 5.89 -0.29
CA LYS A 210 13.02 6.69 -1.10
C LYS A 210 13.96 5.81 -1.92
N LYS A 211 14.40 4.66 -1.40
CA LYS A 211 15.19 3.68 -2.17
C LYS A 211 14.43 3.12 -3.38
N MET A 212 13.09 3.07 -3.32
CA MET A 212 12.21 2.75 -4.46
C MET A 212 12.07 3.91 -5.47
N GLY A 213 12.65 5.09 -5.19
CA GLY A 213 12.55 6.28 -6.01
C GLY A 213 11.34 7.16 -5.71
N LEU A 214 10.62 6.88 -4.62
CA LEU A 214 9.41 7.60 -4.25
C LEU A 214 9.74 8.81 -3.37
N LYS A 215 8.99 9.88 -3.57
CA LYS A 215 8.90 11.03 -2.64
C LYS A 215 7.72 10.82 -1.72
N VAL A 216 7.72 11.48 -0.56
CA VAL A 216 6.61 11.45 0.39
C VAL A 216 6.05 12.85 0.63
N ARG A 217 4.72 12.95 0.74
CA ARG A 217 4.01 14.12 1.28
C ARG A 217 2.87 13.66 2.18
N TYR A 218 2.50 14.46 3.16
CA TYR A 218 1.48 14.10 4.13
C TYR A 218 0.28 15.03 4.00
N PHE A 219 -0.90 14.46 3.79
CA PHE A 219 -2.12 15.25 3.67
C PHE A 219 -3.22 14.65 4.53
N MET A 220 -4.01 15.51 5.15
CA MET A 220 -5.24 15.14 5.84
C MET A 220 -6.44 15.50 4.94
N PRO A 221 -7.05 14.51 4.27
CA PRO A 221 -8.22 14.75 3.41
C PRO A 221 -9.39 15.37 4.16
N PRO A 222 -10.28 16.11 3.47
CA PRO A 222 -11.48 16.67 4.08
C PRO A 222 -12.28 15.57 4.80
N ASN A 223 -12.68 15.82 6.05
CA ASN A 223 -13.42 14.89 6.90
C ASN A 223 -12.67 13.59 7.28
N SER A 224 -11.34 13.54 7.11
CA SER A 224 -10.49 12.59 7.84
C SER A 224 -10.01 13.22 9.16
N VAL A 225 -9.59 12.38 10.11
CA VAL A 225 -9.18 12.83 11.45
C VAL A 225 -7.66 12.84 11.65
N ALA A 226 -6.90 12.30 10.71
CA ALA A 226 -5.43 12.25 10.74
C ALA A 226 -4.85 12.31 9.32
N PRO A 227 -3.61 12.82 9.14
CA PRO A 227 -2.93 12.82 7.86
C PRO A 227 -2.58 11.39 7.39
N LEU A 228 -2.55 11.20 6.07
CA LEU A 228 -2.05 10.02 5.37
C LEU A 228 -0.71 10.37 4.70
N ALA A 229 0.19 9.39 4.63
CA ALA A 229 1.45 9.51 3.91
C ALA A 229 1.27 9.04 2.46
N PHE A 230 1.51 9.91 1.49
CA PHE A 230 1.44 9.62 0.06
C PHE A 230 2.85 9.48 -0.49
N TYR A 231 3.21 8.29 -0.96
CA TYR A 231 4.45 7.98 -1.63
C TYR A 231 4.22 7.88 -3.13
N PHE A 232 4.96 8.65 -3.93
CA PHE A 232 4.71 8.81 -5.35
C PHE A 232 5.97 9.13 -6.15
N PHE A 233 5.91 8.88 -7.45
CA PHE A 233 6.83 9.44 -8.44
C PHE A 233 6.30 10.79 -8.96
N GLY A 234 7.18 11.64 -9.48
CA GLY A 234 6.77 12.90 -10.11
C GLY A 234 6.19 13.91 -9.11
N ASP A 235 4.98 14.38 -9.39
CA ASP A 235 4.19 15.32 -8.59
C ASP A 235 2.73 14.85 -8.42
N VAL A 236 2.39 14.39 -7.22
CA VAL A 236 1.04 13.92 -6.87
C VAL A 236 -0.05 14.99 -7.02
N LEU A 237 0.31 16.28 -7.05
CA LEU A 237 -0.67 17.37 -7.17
C LEU A 237 -1.18 17.59 -8.59
N SER A 238 -0.40 17.20 -9.61
CA SER A 238 -0.67 17.56 -11.00
C SER A 238 -0.71 16.36 -11.95
N ASP A 239 -0.03 15.27 -11.62
CA ASP A 239 0.05 14.07 -12.47
C ASP A 239 -1.24 13.22 -12.47
N TYR A 240 -2.12 13.45 -11.48
CA TYR A 240 -3.35 12.69 -11.26
C TYR A 240 -4.57 13.60 -11.22
N THR A 241 -5.67 13.11 -11.80
CA THR A 241 -6.96 13.79 -11.79
C THR A 241 -7.57 13.76 -10.39
N THR A 242 -8.52 14.67 -10.18
CA THR A 242 -9.32 14.74 -8.95
C THR A 242 -9.97 13.41 -8.58
N LEU A 243 -10.62 12.72 -9.54
CA LEU A 243 -11.30 11.45 -9.26
C LEU A 243 -10.32 10.30 -8.98
N GLU A 244 -9.17 10.27 -9.65
CA GLU A 244 -8.07 9.33 -9.36
C GLU A 244 -7.59 9.48 -7.91
N LEU A 245 -7.31 10.70 -7.45
CA LEU A 245 -6.89 10.98 -6.06
C LEU A 245 -7.97 10.61 -5.04
N ILE A 246 -9.24 10.91 -5.33
CA ILE A 246 -10.37 10.50 -4.46
C ILE A 246 -10.45 8.98 -4.37
N SER A 247 -10.17 8.25 -5.46
CA SER A 247 -10.19 6.78 -5.44
C SER A 247 -9.16 6.20 -4.46
N THR A 248 -7.95 6.77 -4.44
CA THR A 248 -6.89 6.39 -3.48
C THR A 248 -7.27 6.76 -2.06
N ILE A 249 -7.73 7.99 -1.82
CA ILE A 249 -8.11 8.46 -0.48
C ILE A 249 -9.24 7.60 0.08
N SER A 250 -10.31 7.38 -0.68
CA SER A 250 -11.49 6.64 -0.22
C SER A 250 -11.17 5.19 0.13
N THR A 251 -10.31 4.57 -0.68
CA THR A 251 -9.82 3.21 -0.44
C THR A 251 -8.92 3.17 0.80
N MET A 252 -7.89 4.02 0.87
CA MET A 252 -6.89 3.93 1.94
C MET A 252 -7.38 4.50 3.28
N ASP A 253 -8.17 5.56 3.31
CA ASP A 253 -8.81 6.06 4.55
C ASP A 253 -9.69 4.98 5.18
N THR A 254 -10.43 4.22 4.35
CA THR A 254 -11.24 3.09 4.82
C THR A 254 -10.37 1.97 5.40
N PHE A 255 -9.33 1.54 4.67
CA PHE A 255 -8.42 0.52 5.20
C PHE A 255 -7.71 0.98 6.47
N GLN A 256 -7.30 2.24 6.56
CA GLN A 256 -6.66 2.75 7.78
C GLN A 256 -7.63 2.84 8.96
N LYS A 257 -8.91 3.14 8.75
CA LYS A 257 -9.96 3.04 9.79
C LYS A 257 -10.14 1.63 10.32
N ILE A 258 -9.89 0.62 9.50
CA ILE A 258 -9.94 -0.80 9.90
C ILE A 258 -8.64 -1.21 10.60
N TYR A 259 -7.49 -0.84 10.03
CA TYR A 259 -6.18 -1.30 10.49
C TYR A 259 -5.65 -0.55 11.70
N ARG A 260 -5.97 0.74 11.81
CA ARG A 260 -5.47 1.70 12.81
C ARG A 260 -6.58 2.68 13.25
N PRO A 261 -7.75 2.21 13.70
CA PRO A 261 -8.82 3.05 14.25
C PRO A 261 -8.36 4.03 15.33
N GLU A 262 -7.34 3.70 16.11
CA GLU A 262 -6.74 4.57 17.13
C GLU A 262 -6.22 5.90 16.55
N ILE A 263 -5.88 5.90 15.26
CA ILE A 263 -5.38 7.07 14.52
C ILE A 263 -6.47 7.60 13.58
N TYR A 264 -7.08 6.72 12.77
CA TYR A 264 -7.93 7.13 11.63
C TYR A 264 -9.43 7.06 11.89
N ASN A 265 -9.82 6.47 13.00
CA ASN A 265 -11.20 6.48 13.49
C ASN A 265 -11.29 7.01 14.93
N ALA A 266 -10.33 7.85 15.30
CA ALA A 266 -10.32 8.60 16.55
C ALA A 266 -11.46 9.60 16.57
N ASN A 267 -12.02 9.87 17.76
CA ASN A 267 -13.08 10.86 17.93
C ASN A 267 -12.52 12.29 18.06
N SER A 268 -11.19 12.44 17.98
CA SER A 268 -10.49 13.72 17.95
C SER A 268 -9.73 13.91 16.62
N VAL A 269 -9.74 15.15 16.12
CA VAL A 269 -9.07 15.53 14.86
C VAL A 269 -7.64 15.97 15.14
N ALA A 270 -6.70 15.62 14.26
CA ALA A 270 -5.32 16.06 14.31
C ALA A 270 -5.22 17.60 14.38
N GLY A 271 -4.53 18.09 15.41
CA GLY A 271 -4.29 19.52 15.61
C GLY A 271 -3.24 20.11 14.66
N LYS A 272 -2.83 21.37 14.94
CA LYS A 272 -1.74 22.03 14.21
C LYS A 272 -0.40 21.31 14.37
N ARG A 273 -0.17 20.70 15.54
CA ARG A 273 0.93 19.79 15.82
C ARG A 273 0.31 18.46 16.20
N TYR A 274 0.68 17.39 15.50
CA TYR A 274 0.07 16.08 15.67
C TYR A 274 1.12 14.99 15.76
N GLN A 275 1.04 14.17 16.82
CA GLN A 275 1.79 12.93 16.94
C GLN A 275 0.79 11.79 17.08
N PRO A 276 0.71 10.85 16.10
CA PRO A 276 -0.23 9.74 16.17
C PRO A 276 0.10 8.82 17.36
N SER A 277 -0.91 8.17 17.94
CA SER A 277 -0.69 7.22 19.03
C SER A 277 -1.55 5.97 18.85
N LEU A 278 -0.88 4.81 18.79
CA LEU A 278 -1.54 3.51 18.80
C LEU A 278 -2.12 3.13 20.18
N LYS A 279 -1.87 3.96 21.20
CA LYS A 279 -2.42 3.77 22.56
C LYS A 279 -3.62 4.68 22.83
N HIS A 280 -4.02 5.51 21.86
CA HIS A 280 -5.19 6.37 21.99
C HIS A 280 -6.45 5.53 22.24
N GLN A 281 -7.24 5.90 23.24
CA GLN A 281 -8.41 5.12 23.68
C GLN A 281 -9.73 5.69 23.16
N ASP A 282 -9.77 6.97 22.78
CA ASP A 282 -10.98 7.64 22.32
C ASP A 282 -11.16 7.48 20.81
N TYR A 283 -11.56 6.27 20.40
CA TYR A 283 -11.80 5.92 19.01
C TYR A 283 -13.01 5.00 18.87
N SER A 284 -13.54 4.93 17.65
CA SER A 284 -14.64 4.05 17.31
C SER A 284 -14.14 2.82 16.53
N LEU A 285 -14.72 1.65 16.75
CA LEU A 285 -14.47 0.47 15.92
C LEU A 285 -15.46 0.39 14.77
N THR A 286 -14.99 -0.09 13.61
CA THR A 286 -15.88 -0.46 12.51
C THR A 286 -16.58 -1.79 12.82
N ARG A 287 -17.60 -2.14 12.04
CA ARG A 287 -18.24 -3.48 12.13
C ARG A 287 -17.45 -4.58 11.43
N ILE A 288 -16.28 -4.25 10.88
CA ILE A 288 -15.40 -5.14 10.12
C ILE A 288 -14.39 -5.74 11.09
N VAL A 289 -14.33 -7.07 11.14
CA VAL A 289 -13.38 -7.80 12.00
C VAL A 289 -12.06 -7.94 11.25
N TYR A 290 -10.97 -7.52 11.88
CA TYR A 290 -9.62 -7.61 11.34
C TYR A 290 -8.66 -8.13 12.39
N ASP A 291 -8.01 -9.26 12.12
CA ASP A 291 -7.09 -9.90 13.04
C ASP A 291 -5.66 -9.40 12.80
N ARG A 292 -5.19 -8.50 13.68
CA ARG A 292 -3.85 -7.92 13.61
C ARG A 292 -2.75 -8.91 14.00
N GLU A 293 -3.04 -9.85 14.91
CA GLU A 293 -2.07 -10.84 15.35
C GLU A 293 -1.80 -11.85 14.24
N GLU A 294 -2.87 -12.32 13.59
CA GLU A 294 -2.75 -13.16 12.39
C GLU A 294 -1.94 -12.42 11.32
N ARG A 295 -2.24 -11.14 11.02
CA ARG A 295 -1.46 -10.39 10.02
C ARG A 295 0.04 -10.32 10.37
N GLY A 296 0.37 -10.12 11.65
CA GLY A 296 1.75 -10.09 12.12
C GLY A 296 2.47 -11.43 11.92
N ARG A 297 1.81 -12.53 12.30
CA ARG A 297 2.34 -13.89 12.05
C ARG A 297 2.55 -14.16 10.56
N LEU A 298 1.57 -13.80 9.73
CA LEU A 298 1.62 -13.95 8.28
C LEU A 298 2.79 -13.14 7.67
N ALA A 299 3.08 -11.93 8.15
CA ALA A 299 4.23 -11.16 7.65
C ALA A 299 5.57 -11.90 7.86
N ILE A 300 5.73 -12.58 9.02
CA ILE A 300 6.93 -13.36 9.33
C ILE A 300 6.99 -14.61 8.44
N GLU A 301 5.88 -15.33 8.28
CA GLU A 301 5.80 -16.51 7.41
C GLU A 301 6.13 -16.16 5.95
N GLN A 302 5.60 -15.04 5.45
CA GLN A 302 5.92 -14.51 4.13
C GLN A 302 7.40 -14.15 4.00
N GLY A 303 7.95 -13.44 5.00
CA GLY A 303 9.37 -13.11 5.02
C GLY A 303 10.27 -14.34 4.95
N ARG A 304 9.96 -15.41 5.71
CA ARG A 304 10.70 -16.68 5.67
C ARG A 304 10.53 -17.42 4.35
N PHE A 305 9.33 -17.43 3.78
CA PHE A 305 9.10 -18.00 2.47
C PHE A 305 10.00 -17.35 1.41
N VAL A 306 10.08 -16.02 1.43
CA VAL A 306 10.93 -15.23 0.54
C VAL A 306 12.40 -15.52 0.79
N GLU A 307 12.80 -15.61 2.06
CA GLU A 307 14.17 -15.99 2.41
C GLU A 307 14.58 -17.33 1.79
N GLU A 308 13.75 -18.35 1.92
CA GLU A 308 14.07 -19.71 1.46
C GLU A 308 13.90 -19.94 -0.03
N ASN A 309 12.92 -19.29 -0.67
CA ASN A 309 12.56 -19.56 -2.06
C ASN A 309 13.09 -18.50 -3.04
N PHE A 310 13.53 -17.35 -2.54
CA PHE A 310 14.04 -16.26 -3.38
C PHE A 310 15.42 -15.77 -2.94
N ILE A 311 15.58 -15.33 -1.69
CA ILE A 311 16.83 -14.67 -1.28
C ILE A 311 18.00 -15.66 -1.25
N LYS A 312 17.87 -16.80 -0.56
CA LYS A 312 18.95 -17.80 -0.45
C LYS A 312 19.28 -18.47 -1.79
N PRO A 313 18.31 -18.98 -2.58
CA PRO A 313 18.63 -19.70 -3.81
C PRO A 313 19.27 -18.82 -4.89
N TYR A 314 18.90 -17.54 -4.92
CA TYR A 314 19.37 -16.60 -5.95
C TYR A 314 20.36 -15.57 -5.43
N HIS A 315 20.91 -15.73 -4.23
CA HIS A 315 21.77 -14.75 -3.56
C HIS A 315 22.88 -14.21 -4.47
N ALA A 316 23.66 -15.09 -5.11
CA ALA A 316 24.75 -14.67 -5.99
C ALA A 316 24.27 -13.86 -7.21
N VAL A 317 23.14 -14.25 -7.81
CA VAL A 317 22.53 -13.55 -8.94
C VAL A 317 22.01 -12.18 -8.50
N LEU A 318 21.35 -12.12 -7.35
CA LEU A 318 20.79 -10.89 -6.79
C LEU A 318 21.89 -9.89 -6.42
N GLU A 319 22.97 -10.34 -5.80
CA GLU A 319 24.12 -9.50 -5.48
C GLU A 319 24.81 -8.95 -6.73
N GLN A 320 25.10 -9.83 -7.71
CA GLN A 320 25.73 -9.41 -8.96
C GLN A 320 24.85 -8.42 -9.72
N TRP A 321 23.55 -8.69 -9.83
CA TRP A 321 22.61 -7.80 -10.49
C TRP A 321 22.47 -6.47 -9.75
N SER A 322 22.31 -6.52 -8.42
CA SER A 322 22.17 -5.32 -7.57
C SER A 322 23.39 -4.41 -7.70
N ALA A 323 24.61 -4.96 -7.74
CA ALA A 323 25.85 -4.18 -7.90
C ALA A 323 25.94 -3.47 -9.26
N GLN A 324 25.32 -4.02 -10.31
CA GLN A 324 25.39 -3.50 -11.67
C GLN A 324 24.19 -2.62 -12.05
N TYR A 325 23.08 -2.72 -11.31
CA TYR A 325 21.85 -1.99 -11.63
C TYR A 325 21.99 -0.49 -11.33
N ALA A 326 22.22 0.28 -12.39
CA ALA A 326 22.03 1.73 -12.39
C ALA A 326 20.58 2.02 -12.79
N ALA A 327 19.81 2.56 -11.84
CA ALA A 327 18.38 2.80 -11.99
C ALA A 327 18.03 4.03 -12.83
#